data_AF-A0A537PPL9-F1
#
_entry.id   AF-A0A537PPL9-F1
#
_cell.length_a   1.000
_cell.length_b   1.000
_cell.length_c   1.000
_cell.angle_alpha   90.00
_cell.angle_beta   90.00
_cell.angle_gamma   90.00
#
_symmetry.space_group_name_H-M   'P 1'
#
loop_
_entity.id
_entity.type
_entity.pdbx_description
1 polymer ?
#
loop_
_entity_poly.entity_id
_entity_poly.type
_entity_poly.pdbx_seq_one_letter_code
_entity_poly.pdbx_strand_id
1 'polypeptide(L)'
;MEAWRKAAPERMKLSRVTAAMYSITGPTPRFMHIWPYASLEERQRIRKEAVEKKIWPPPGGPDRLLAQQTDIYLPAPFSPLK
;
A
#
# COMPACT_ATOMS: atom_id res chain seq x y z
N MET A 1 -10.43 -6.14 -4.48
CA MET A 1 -10.57 -4.85 -3.76
C MET A 1 -11.25 -4.97 -2.40
N GLU A 2 -12.27 -5.82 -2.22
CA GLU A 2 -13.01 -5.93 -0.95
C GLU A 2 -12.14 -6.28 0.26
N ALA A 3 -11.25 -7.28 0.14
CA ALA A 3 -10.32 -7.65 1.21
C ALA A 3 -9.40 -6.46 1.60
N TRP A 4 -8.94 -5.69 0.61
CA TRP A 4 -8.16 -4.48 0.87
C TRP A 4 -8.98 -3.43 1.62
N ARG A 5 -10.22 -3.17 1.19
CA ARG A 5 -11.11 -2.18 1.84
C ARG A 5 -11.39 -2.52 3.29
N LYS A 6 -11.54 -3.81 3.62
CA LYS A 6 -11.73 -4.27 5.01
C LYS A 6 -10.48 -4.12 5.88
N ALA A 7 -9.30 -4.39 5.32
CA ALA A 7 -8.03 -4.32 6.07
C ALA A 7 -7.44 -2.91 6.17
N ALA A 8 -7.74 -2.04 5.21
CA ALA A 8 -7.12 -0.72 5.08
C ALA A 8 -7.36 0.22 6.29
N PRO A 9 -8.55 0.29 6.92
CA PRO A 9 -8.77 1.17 8.07
C PRO A 9 -7.81 0.94 9.23
N GLU A 10 -7.61 -0.32 9.64
CA GLU A 10 -6.65 -0.65 10.71
C GLU A 10 -5.20 -0.39 10.29
N ARG A 11 -4.85 -0.67 9.03
CA ARG A 11 -3.52 -0.34 8.50
C ARG A 11 -3.25 1.17 8.49
N MET A 12 -4.27 1.97 8.18
CA MET A 12 -4.17 3.43 8.15
C MET A 12 -3.90 4.04 9.52
N LYS A 13 -4.18 3.32 10.62
CA LYS A 13 -3.77 3.74 11.98
C LYS A 13 -2.26 3.70 12.19
N LEU A 14 -1.53 2.88 11.42
CA LEU A 14 -0.06 2.80 11.48
C LEU A 14 0.62 3.78 10.52
N SER A 15 0.08 3.91 9.31
CA SER A 15 0.55 4.86 8.28
C SER A 15 -0.61 5.23 7.36
N ARG A 16 -0.87 6.52 7.14
CA ARG A 16 -1.94 6.98 6.24
C ARG A 16 -1.63 6.62 4.78
N VAL A 17 -2.64 6.16 4.03
CA VAL A 17 -2.53 5.96 2.57
C VAL A 17 -2.82 7.29 1.86
N THR A 18 -2.01 7.65 0.86
CA THR A 18 -2.24 8.86 0.06
C THR A 18 -3.23 8.60 -1.06
N ALA A 19 -3.08 7.46 -1.74
CA ALA A 19 -3.93 7.09 -2.86
C ALA A 19 -4.12 5.57 -2.91
N ALA A 20 -5.31 5.14 -3.30
CA ALA A 20 -5.62 3.77 -3.70
C ALA A 20 -6.45 3.84 -4.99
N MET A 21 -5.92 3.26 -6.06
CA MET A 21 -6.40 3.43 -7.43
C MET A 21 -6.49 2.07 -8.11
N TYR A 22 -7.37 1.96 -9.09
CA TYR A 22 -7.45 0.80 -9.97
C TYR A 22 -7.46 1.26 -11.43
N SER A 23 -6.96 0.41 -12.32
CA SER A 23 -6.96 0.71 -13.74
C SER A 23 -8.38 0.64 -14.30
N ILE A 24 -8.77 1.66 -15.07
CA ILE A 24 -10.02 1.66 -15.85
C ILE A 24 -9.82 1.20 -17.30
N THR A 25 -8.56 1.07 -17.74
CA THR A 25 -8.17 0.68 -19.10
C THR A 25 -7.09 -0.41 -19.06
N GLY A 26 -6.95 -1.12 -20.18
CA GLY A 26 -5.97 -2.20 -20.35
C GLY A 26 -6.54 -3.59 -20.08
N PRO A 27 -5.87 -4.65 -20.57
CA PRO A 27 -6.40 -6.01 -20.56
C PRO A 27 -6.37 -6.67 -19.17
N THR A 28 -5.46 -6.25 -18.30
CA THR A 28 -5.29 -6.81 -16.96
C THR A 28 -5.67 -5.76 -15.91
N PRO A 29 -6.66 -6.05 -15.05
CA PRO A 29 -6.98 -5.18 -13.92
C PRO A 29 -5.76 -5.02 -13.00
N ARG A 30 -5.36 -3.77 -12.77
CA ARG A 30 -4.29 -3.41 -11.83
C ARG A 30 -4.86 -2.63 -10.68
N PHE A 31 -4.29 -2.86 -9.51
CA PHE A 31 -4.60 -2.12 -8.30
C PHE A 31 -3.30 -1.56 -7.72
N MET A 32 -3.28 -0.26 -7.44
CA MET A 32 -2.11 0.47 -6.98
C MET A 32 -2.48 1.27 -5.73
N HIS A 33 -1.54 1.37 -4.80
CA HIS A 33 -1.67 2.24 -3.64
C HIS A 33 -0.34 2.90 -3.30
N ILE A 34 -0.39 4.16 -2.86
CA ILE A 34 0.77 4.98 -2.52
C ILE A 34 0.76 5.25 -1.01
N TRP A 35 1.88 4.91 -0.35
CA TRP A 35 2.08 5.08 1.09
C TRP A 35 3.30 5.96 1.33
N PRO A 36 3.13 7.18 1.87
CA PRO A 36 4.23 8.02 2.28
C PRO A 36 4.83 7.49 3.59
N TYR A 37 6.14 7.64 3.72
CA TYR A 37 6.91 7.35 4.93
C TYR A 37 7.98 8.43 5.09
N ALA A 38 8.30 8.82 6.32
CA ALA A 38 9.34 9.81 6.60
C ALA A 38 10.74 9.27 6.26
N SER A 39 10.94 7.95 6.37
CA SER A 39 12.20 7.28 6.03
C SER A 39 12.01 5.80 5.66
N LEU A 40 13.07 5.17 5.17
CA LEU A 40 13.06 3.73 4.88
C LEU A 40 13.00 2.88 6.16
N GLU A 41 13.61 3.35 7.25
CA GLU A 41 13.57 2.73 8.57
C GLU A 41 12.15 2.75 9.14
N GLU A 42 11.45 3.89 9.03
CA GLU A 42 10.06 3.98 9.41
C GLU A 42 9.18 3.02 8.60
N ARG A 43 9.38 2.99 7.27
CA ARG A 43 8.69 2.04 6.40
C ARG A 43 8.90 0.61 6.87
N GLN A 44 10.13 0.23 7.21
CA GLN A 44 10.43 -1.12 7.71
C GLN A 44 9.73 -1.41 9.04
N ARG A 45 9.83 -0.48 10.01
CA ARG A 45 9.20 -0.60 11.33
C ARG A 45 7.69 -0.80 11.22
N ILE A 46 7.00 0.08 10.49
CA ILE A 46 5.54 0.03 10.31
C ILE A 46 5.10 -1.25 9.59
N ARG A 47 5.87 -1.68 8.58
CA ARG A 47 5.56 -2.93 7.86
C ARG A 47 5.73 -4.15 8.75
N LYS A 48 6.77 -4.20 9.58
CA LYS A 48 7.00 -5.28 10.56
C LYS A 48 5.85 -5.32 11.58
N GLU A 49 5.53 -4.18 12.19
CA GLU A 49 4.44 -4.07 13.16
C GLU A 49 3.09 -4.53 12.59
N ALA A 50 2.78 -4.14 11.34
CA ALA A 50 1.52 -4.53 10.70
C ALA A 50 1.39 -6.04 10.48
N VAL A 51 2.51 -6.73 10.23
CA VAL A 51 2.57 -8.19 10.08
C VAL A 51 2.44 -8.86 11.44
N GLU A 52 3.19 -8.40 12.45
CA GLU A 52 3.15 -8.94 13.82
C GLU A 52 1.74 -8.82 14.44
N LYS A 53 1.07 -7.69 14.21
CA LYS A 53 -0.31 -7.45 14.65
C LYS A 53 -1.37 -8.13 13.76
N LYS A 54 -0.96 -8.84 12.70
CA LYS A 54 -1.85 -9.49 11.72
C LYS A 54 -2.87 -8.54 11.07
N ILE A 55 -2.53 -7.24 11.00
CA ILE A 55 -3.34 -6.20 10.34
C ILE A 55 -3.16 -6.28 8.82
N TRP A 56 -1.97 -6.69 8.36
CA TRP A 56 -1.59 -6.76 6.96
C TRP A 56 -0.66 -7.95 6.68
N PRO A 57 -0.74 -8.63 5.53
CA PRO A 57 -1.57 -8.35 4.34
C PRO A 57 -3.05 -8.72 4.50
N PRO A 58 -3.94 -8.20 3.62
CA PRO A 58 -5.33 -8.63 3.58
C PRO A 58 -5.43 -10.15 3.34
N PRO A 59 -6.36 -10.85 4.01
CA PRO A 59 -6.56 -12.28 3.81
C PRO A 59 -6.82 -12.64 2.34
N GLY A 60 -6.17 -13.71 1.87
CA GLY A 60 -6.27 -14.18 0.48
C GLY A 60 -5.63 -13.23 -0.54
N GLY A 61 -4.75 -12.31 -0.11
CA GLY A 61 -4.01 -11.42 -1.00
C GLY A 61 -3.17 -12.18 -2.04
N PRO A 62 -2.22 -13.03 -1.62
CA PRO A 62 -1.33 -13.76 -2.53
C PRO A 62 -2.08 -14.61 -3.56
N ASP A 63 -3.17 -15.28 -3.15
CA ASP A 63 -3.96 -16.17 -4.03
C ASP A 63 -4.74 -15.41 -5.11
N ARG A 64 -4.88 -14.09 -4.96
CA ARG A 64 -5.67 -13.21 -5.85
C ARG A 64 -4.81 -12.30 -6.72
N LEU A 65 -3.48 -12.42 -6.66
CA LEU A 65 -2.54 -11.57 -7.38
C LEU A 65 -1.72 -12.41 -8.35
N LEU A 66 -1.79 -12.08 -9.65
CA LEU A 66 -0.93 -12.72 -10.67
C LEU A 66 0.54 -12.32 -10.50
N ALA A 67 0.78 -11.06 -10.15
CA ALA A 67 2.09 -10.50 -9.89
C ALA A 67 1.96 -9.28 -8.95
N GLN A 68 3.04 -8.96 -8.24
CA GLN A 68 3.11 -7.76 -7.41
C GLN A 68 4.48 -7.11 -7.58
N GLN A 69 4.50 -5.77 -7.64
CA GLN A 69 5.70 -4.96 -7.69
C GLN A 69 5.62 -3.86 -6.63
N THR A 70 6.76 -3.41 -6.12
CA THR A 70 6.85 -2.28 -5.20
C THR A 70 8.12 -1.51 -5.50
N ASP A 71 7.95 -0.22 -5.78
CA ASP A 71 9.05 0.71 -6.03
C ASP A 71 9.05 1.81 -4.97
N ILE A 72 10.18 2.48 -4.82
CA ILE A 72 10.37 3.60 -3.90
C ILE A 72 10.65 4.85 -4.72
N TYR A 73 9.91 5.91 -4.43
CA TYR A 73 10.02 7.19 -5.12
C TYR A 73 10.37 8.27 -4.11
N LEU A 74 11.19 9.23 -4.54
CA LEU A 74 11.43 10.47 -3.83
C LEU A 74 10.62 11.58 -4.50
N PRO A 75 9.86 12.39 -3.74
CA PRO A 75 9.11 13.48 -4.34
C PRO A 75 10.06 14.53 -4.93
N ALA A 76 9.76 14.99 -6.14
CA ALA A 76 10.49 16.11 -6.74
C ALA A 76 10.28 17.40 -5.91
N PRO A 77 11.19 18.39 -5.98
CA PRO A 77 11.10 19.61 -5.15
C PRO A 77 9.78 20.39 -5.28
N PHE A 78 9.14 20.32 -6.45
CA PHE A 78 7.87 20.98 -6.77
C PHE A 78 6.64 20.08 -6.57
N SER A 79 6.82 18.83 -6.14
CA SER A 79 5.69 17.92 -5.89
C SER A 79 4.78 18.52 -4.81
N PRO A 80 3.44 18.52 -5.00
CA PRO A 80 2.50 18.88 -3.94
C PRO A 80 2.37 17.77 -2.89
N LEU A 81 2.80 16.54 -3.23
CA LEU A 81 2.95 15.44 -2.31
C LEU A 81 4.35 15.55 -1.68
N LYS A 82 4.44 16.27 -0.56
CA LYS A 82 5.63 16.37 0.31
C LYS A 82 5.36 15.65 1.62
#